data_AF-A0A1W1H448-F1
#
_entry.id   AF-A0A1W1H448-F1
#
_cell.length_a   1.000
_cell.length_b   1.000
_cell.length_c   1.000
_cell.angle_alpha   90.00
_cell.angle_beta   90.00
_cell.angle_gamma   90.00
#
_symmetry.space_group_name_H-M   'P 1'
#
loop_
_entity.id
_entity.type
_entity.pdbx_description
1 polymer ?
#
loop_
_entity_poly.entity_id
_entity_poly.type
_entity_poly.pdbx_seq_one_letter_code
_entity_poly.pdbx_strand_id
1 'polypeptide(L)'
;MNAATKWISGQALRDVLEEQVDLGTRDTVDKLTHLHGPTTLASLQHIKRGIEELINIELAAQREPELEAALEQSIGQNHHALLKTLDEHFAPGVSSRVAELLAHTTTLRGFLTSYHTDCDGKFSNLETYADLANFLKSRRHHLNTLVYAIADLARGETKLSLNDLYYLTFHTIERSFVAGLTSLHQKLTMLAVFPDYRCQTDGHGLLDTDPRSETLLDDQYLDAERMAITAIESASAVEGTYDRRKITSVPELRHQLLTIETSYAPYDLARQGFSDLRRFAEEVMAYAKDDYYLRIPDDAFNAILVRYKHAPWQRRLVYSPVAGQPLHGSYAAFSQHGNVFYSDLMMLLRFGYRVRDHLLERNRRYQIKSGFIFEDSLKRELPALGFEVMDIKRIDRKEFDVVAKRAGAVYNFQCKNALLDRNLMETNLRQFVRNNRRIVSYFKKALVKEEGREELLRGATGAQTVKHFVVSQFPVFTDDERIIPMRKLGQALR
;
A
#
# COMPACT_ATOMS: atom_id res chain seq x y z
N MET A 1 -29.09 -25.34 12.93
CA MET A 1 -29.92 -24.98 11.75
C MET A 1 -28.99 -24.28 10.77
N ASN A 2 -28.62 -24.93 9.66
CA ASN A 2 -27.82 -24.28 8.61
C ASN A 2 -28.71 -23.23 7.95
N ALA A 3 -28.45 -21.94 8.21
CA ALA A 3 -29.07 -20.86 7.45
C ALA A 3 -28.80 -21.12 5.96
N ALA A 4 -29.86 -21.16 5.15
CA ALA A 4 -29.72 -21.42 3.73
C ALA A 4 -28.85 -20.32 3.11
N THR A 5 -27.65 -20.71 2.70
CA THR A 5 -26.71 -19.87 1.97
C THR A 5 -27.40 -19.22 0.78
N LYS A 6 -27.60 -17.90 0.83
CA LYS A 6 -28.27 -17.16 -0.25
C LYS A 6 -27.22 -16.40 -1.06
N TRP A 7 -27.33 -16.49 -2.38
CA TRP A 7 -26.51 -15.71 -3.30
C TRP A 7 -27.23 -14.42 -3.71
N ILE A 8 -26.50 -13.31 -3.78
CA ILE A 8 -27.00 -12.00 -4.22
C ILE A 8 -26.10 -11.53 -5.37
N SER A 9 -26.69 -10.99 -6.44
CA SER A 9 -25.97 -10.52 -7.63
C SER A 9 -26.69 -9.34 -8.29
N GLY A 10 -26.07 -8.76 -9.33
CA GLY A 10 -26.67 -7.72 -10.17
C GLY A 10 -27.07 -6.47 -9.39
N GLN A 11 -28.23 -5.89 -9.74
CA GLN A 11 -28.71 -4.66 -9.10
C GLN A 11 -28.98 -4.83 -7.60
N ALA A 12 -29.51 -5.98 -7.18
CA ALA A 12 -29.77 -6.24 -5.76
C ALA A 12 -28.47 -6.24 -4.93
N LEU A 13 -27.37 -6.78 -5.48
CA LEU A 13 -26.07 -6.71 -4.81
C LEU A 13 -25.54 -5.27 -4.78
N ARG A 14 -25.68 -4.53 -5.88
CA ARG A 14 -25.28 -3.12 -5.96
C ARG A 14 -25.98 -2.28 -4.89
N ASP A 15 -27.30 -2.39 -4.81
CA ASP A 15 -28.12 -1.60 -3.87
C ASP A 15 -27.68 -1.86 -2.42
N VAL A 16 -27.49 -3.13 -2.05
CA VAL A 16 -27.00 -3.49 -0.72
C VAL A 16 -25.60 -2.94 -0.46
N LEU A 17 -24.67 -3.06 -1.42
CA LEU A 17 -23.31 -2.56 -1.25
C LEU A 17 -23.28 -1.03 -1.10
N GLU A 18 -24.01 -0.29 -1.94
CA GLU A 18 -24.10 1.17 -1.88
C GLU A 18 -24.76 1.63 -0.56
N GLU A 19 -25.84 0.98 -0.13
CA GLU A 19 -26.49 1.25 1.17
C GLU A 19 -25.54 1.02 2.35
N GLN A 20 -24.77 -0.08 2.36
CA GLN A 20 -23.83 -0.37 3.42
C GLN A 20 -22.66 0.62 3.46
N VAL A 21 -22.18 1.09 2.30
CA VAL A 21 -21.19 2.17 2.23
C VAL A 21 -21.76 3.46 2.84
N ASP A 22 -22.98 3.83 2.49
CA ASP A 22 -23.62 5.04 2.99
C ASP A 22 -23.90 4.98 4.51
N LEU A 23 -24.34 3.83 5.02
CA LEU A 23 -24.56 3.62 6.46
C LEU A 23 -23.24 3.67 7.23
N GLY A 24 -22.22 2.93 6.79
CA GLY A 24 -20.90 2.91 7.45
C GLY A 24 -20.22 4.28 7.41
N THR A 25 -20.39 5.02 6.31
CA THR A 25 -19.88 6.39 6.19
C THR A 25 -20.55 7.32 7.19
N ARG A 26 -21.89 7.32 7.26
CA ARG A 26 -22.64 8.18 8.19
C ARG A 26 -22.29 7.88 9.65
N ASP A 27 -22.33 6.61 10.06
CA ASP A 27 -22.00 6.21 11.43
C ASP A 27 -20.59 6.67 11.84
N THR A 28 -19.62 6.51 10.94
CA THR A 28 -18.25 6.95 11.20
C THR A 28 -18.12 8.46 11.25
N VAL A 29 -18.76 9.19 10.33
CA VAL A 29 -18.76 10.66 10.34
C VAL A 29 -19.38 11.18 11.63
N ASP A 30 -20.55 10.68 12.03
CA ASP A 30 -21.24 11.08 13.24
C ASP A 30 -20.35 10.87 14.47
N LYS A 31 -19.70 9.69 14.56
CA LYS A 31 -18.74 9.37 15.63
C LYS A 31 -17.56 10.35 15.71
N LEU A 32 -17.00 10.77 14.57
CA LEU A 32 -15.80 11.61 14.53
C LEU A 32 -16.10 13.10 14.74
N THR A 33 -17.26 13.59 14.32
CA THR A 33 -17.59 15.03 14.35
C THR A 33 -17.59 15.63 15.76
N HIS A 34 -17.97 14.85 16.77
CA HIS A 34 -18.06 15.29 18.16
C HIS A 34 -16.71 15.41 18.90
N LEU A 35 -15.63 14.93 18.29
CA LEU A 35 -14.31 14.89 18.90
C LEU A 35 -13.64 16.27 18.91
N HIS A 36 -12.87 16.53 19.97
CA HIS A 36 -11.99 17.69 20.06
C HIS A 36 -10.75 17.48 19.18
N GLY A 37 -10.83 17.96 17.94
CA GLY A 37 -9.84 17.75 16.87
C GLY A 37 -8.38 17.90 17.30
N PRO A 38 -7.94 19.00 17.93
CA PRO A 38 -6.53 19.21 18.26
C PRO A 38 -5.96 18.18 19.23
N THR A 39 -6.74 17.80 20.26
CA THR A 39 -6.31 16.78 21.25
C THR A 39 -6.32 15.40 20.61
N THR A 40 -7.38 15.08 19.86
CA THR A 40 -7.52 13.77 19.21
C THR A 40 -6.40 13.54 18.18
N LEU A 41 -6.09 14.53 17.33
CA LEU A 41 -4.98 14.43 16.38
C LEU A 41 -3.64 14.26 17.08
N ALA A 42 -3.41 15.01 18.16
CA ALA A 42 -2.16 14.92 18.91
C ALA A 42 -1.94 13.54 19.52
N SER A 43 -2.99 12.95 20.11
CA SER A 43 -2.93 11.61 20.70
C SER A 43 -2.92 10.51 19.63
N LEU A 44 -3.62 10.69 18.50
CA LEU A 44 -3.57 9.73 17.40
C LEU A 44 -2.19 9.67 16.75
N GLN A 45 -1.52 10.82 16.60
CA GLN A 45 -0.12 10.85 16.18
C GLN A 45 0.77 10.05 17.13
N HIS A 46 0.52 10.12 18.45
CA HIS A 46 1.25 9.33 19.45
C HIS A 46 1.07 7.82 19.24
N ILE A 47 -0.18 7.37 19.12
CA ILE A 47 -0.51 5.96 18.83
C ILE A 47 0.17 5.51 17.54
N LYS A 48 0.07 6.33 16.48
CA LYS A 48 0.67 6.05 15.18
C LYS A 48 2.19 5.91 15.27
N ARG A 49 2.88 6.73 16.10
CA ARG A 49 4.33 6.60 16.29
C ARG A 49 4.70 5.24 16.88
N GLY A 50 4.02 4.79 17.95
CA GLY A 50 4.28 3.47 18.55
C GLY A 50 4.06 2.33 17.56
N ILE A 51 3.01 2.44 16.71
CA ILE A 51 2.75 1.48 15.63
C ILE A 51 3.86 1.48 14.58
N GLU A 52 4.26 2.66 14.08
CA GLU A 52 5.34 2.76 13.09
C GLU A 52 6.68 2.27 13.66
N GLU A 53 6.95 2.49 14.94
CA GLU A 53 8.14 1.98 15.60
C GLU A 53 8.16 0.46 15.62
N LEU A 54 7.09 -0.21 16.07
CA LEU A 54 7.01 -1.68 16.05
C LEU A 54 7.19 -2.25 14.63
N ILE A 55 6.58 -1.63 13.61
CA ILE A 55 6.75 -2.08 12.22
C ILE A 55 8.21 -1.91 11.75
N ASN A 56 8.89 -0.83 12.12
CA ASN A 56 10.28 -0.62 11.71
C ASN A 56 11.28 -1.45 12.54
N ILE A 57 10.92 -1.87 13.76
CA ILE A 57 11.70 -2.85 14.53
C ILE A 57 11.73 -4.19 13.79
N GLU A 58 10.61 -4.65 13.22
CA GLU A 58 10.55 -5.86 12.37
C GLU A 58 11.51 -5.77 11.18
N LEU A 59 11.56 -4.62 10.50
CA LEU A 59 12.51 -4.41 9.41
C LEU A 59 13.97 -4.41 9.88
N ALA A 60 14.25 -3.87 11.08
CA ALA A 60 15.59 -3.89 11.66
C ALA A 60 16.01 -5.31 12.08
N ALA A 61 15.07 -6.13 12.57
CA ALA A 61 15.30 -7.50 13.03
C ALA A 61 15.87 -8.40 11.92
N GLN A 62 15.59 -8.13 10.64
CA GLN A 62 16.18 -8.85 9.50
C GLN A 62 17.72 -8.83 9.46
N ARG A 63 18.36 -7.96 10.25
CA ARG A 63 19.83 -7.84 10.36
C ARG A 63 20.36 -8.13 11.76
N GLU A 64 19.47 -8.33 12.73
CA GLU A 64 19.80 -8.40 14.16
C GLU A 64 19.08 -9.62 14.78
N PRO A 65 19.77 -10.78 14.89
CA PRO A 65 19.13 -12.03 15.32
C PRO A 65 18.49 -11.98 16.70
N GLU A 66 19.00 -11.15 17.61
CA GLU A 66 18.42 -10.97 18.95
C GLU A 66 17.06 -10.27 18.89
N LEU A 67 16.90 -9.29 18.01
CA LEU A 67 15.62 -8.62 17.77
C LEU A 67 14.63 -9.56 17.08
N GLU A 68 15.09 -10.37 16.12
CA GLU A 68 14.27 -11.38 15.47
C GLU A 68 13.73 -12.39 16.50
N ALA A 69 14.60 -12.96 17.32
CA ALA A 69 14.20 -13.89 18.38
C ALA A 69 13.27 -13.25 19.42
N ALA A 70 13.42 -11.96 19.71
CA ALA A 70 12.52 -11.24 20.60
C ALA A 70 11.12 -11.03 19.99
N LEU A 71 11.03 -10.77 18.68
CA LEU A 71 9.76 -10.59 17.98
C LEU A 71 8.97 -11.89 17.78
N GLU A 72 9.65 -13.02 17.66
CA GLU A 72 9.04 -14.36 17.57
C GLU A 72 8.42 -14.85 18.90
N GLN A 73 8.65 -14.13 19.99
CA GLN A 73 8.01 -14.47 21.27
C GLN A 73 6.51 -14.20 21.24
N SER A 74 5.76 -14.96 22.04
CA SER A 74 4.31 -14.84 22.05
C SER A 74 3.84 -13.54 22.71
N ILE A 75 2.86 -12.87 22.09
CA ILE A 75 2.20 -11.67 22.63
C ILE A 75 1.39 -11.93 23.90
N GLY A 76 1.13 -13.21 24.24
CA GLY A 76 0.44 -13.59 25.48
C GLY A 76 1.36 -13.71 26.70
N GLN A 77 2.68 -13.60 26.51
CA GLN A 77 3.67 -13.73 27.58
C GLN A 77 4.01 -12.37 28.22
N ASN A 78 4.79 -12.40 29.29
CA ASN A 78 5.36 -11.19 29.88
C ASN A 78 6.27 -10.48 28.85
N HIS A 79 5.98 -9.22 28.56
CA HIS A 79 6.71 -8.39 27.59
C HIS A 79 8.13 -8.00 28.02
N HIS A 80 8.56 -8.33 29.25
CA HIS A 80 9.86 -7.89 29.80
C HIS A 80 11.06 -8.24 28.92
N ALA A 81 11.09 -9.43 28.33
CA ALA A 81 12.20 -9.86 27.46
C ALA A 81 12.29 -8.99 26.20
N LEU A 82 11.18 -8.79 25.50
CA LEU A 82 11.10 -7.88 24.36
C LEU A 82 11.55 -6.46 24.75
N LEU A 83 10.95 -5.89 25.81
CA LEU A 83 11.23 -4.51 26.21
C LEU A 83 12.70 -4.30 26.58
N LYS A 84 13.33 -5.29 27.24
CA LYS A 84 14.76 -5.27 27.53
C LYS A 84 15.60 -5.26 26.25
N THR A 85 15.30 -6.14 25.29
CA THR A 85 16.00 -6.16 24.02
C THR A 85 15.83 -4.84 23.26
N LEU A 86 14.65 -4.21 23.34
CA LEU A 86 14.43 -2.89 22.75
C LEU A 86 15.26 -1.80 23.44
N ASP A 87 15.42 -1.82 24.76
CA ASP A 87 16.26 -0.85 25.50
C ASP A 87 17.75 -0.99 25.16
N GLU A 88 18.20 -2.20 24.80
CA GLU A 88 19.58 -2.46 24.37
C GLU A 88 19.86 -1.90 22.96
N HIS A 89 18.86 -1.92 22.07
CA HIS A 89 19.02 -1.57 20.66
C HIS A 89 18.52 -0.15 20.30
N PHE A 90 17.58 0.41 21.06
CA PHE A 90 16.89 1.65 20.72
C PHE A 90 16.90 2.66 21.86
N ALA A 91 16.56 3.90 21.54
CA ALA A 91 16.44 4.96 22.55
C ALA A 91 15.28 4.64 23.53
N PRO A 92 15.37 5.01 24.82
CA PRO A 92 14.40 4.61 25.86
C PRO A 92 12.93 4.98 25.58
N GLY A 93 12.69 5.99 24.74
CA GLY A 93 11.33 6.35 24.34
C GLY A 93 10.63 5.30 23.48
N VAL A 94 11.39 4.47 22.75
CA VAL A 94 10.86 3.44 21.84
C VAL A 94 10.23 2.30 22.64
N SER A 95 10.98 1.72 23.58
CA SER A 95 10.47 0.63 24.44
C SER A 95 9.24 1.07 25.22
N SER A 96 9.21 2.30 25.74
CA SER A 96 8.07 2.86 26.46
C SER A 96 6.80 2.94 25.60
N ARG A 97 6.90 3.41 24.35
CA ARG A 97 5.75 3.49 23.43
C ARG A 97 5.30 2.10 22.96
N VAL A 98 6.24 1.17 22.76
CA VAL A 98 5.89 -0.22 22.45
C VAL A 98 5.17 -0.86 23.64
N ALA A 99 5.63 -0.64 24.88
CA ALA A 99 4.96 -1.14 26.08
C ALA A 99 3.51 -0.62 26.19
N GLU A 100 3.29 0.67 25.90
CA GLU A 100 1.95 1.26 25.85
C GLU A 100 1.08 0.58 24.78
N LEU A 101 1.58 0.45 23.55
CA LEU A 101 0.87 -0.25 22.48
C LEU A 101 0.49 -1.68 22.90
N LEU A 102 1.42 -2.43 23.51
CA LEU A 102 1.21 -3.80 23.98
C LEU A 102 0.14 -3.90 25.07
N ALA A 103 0.08 -2.94 25.99
CA ALA A 103 -0.97 -2.87 26.99
C ALA A 103 -2.38 -2.77 26.36
N HIS A 104 -2.48 -2.16 25.18
CA HIS A 104 -3.73 -2.04 24.42
C HIS A 104 -3.98 -3.21 23.46
N THR A 105 -2.96 -4.02 23.14
CA THR A 105 -3.10 -5.20 22.28
C THR A 105 -4.06 -6.24 22.85
N THR A 106 -4.18 -6.38 24.17
CA THR A 106 -5.18 -7.29 24.77
C THR A 106 -6.62 -6.84 24.48
N THR A 107 -6.87 -5.52 24.49
CA THR A 107 -8.18 -4.96 24.11
C THR A 107 -8.44 -5.16 22.63
N LEU A 108 -7.42 -4.95 21.79
CA LEU A 108 -7.48 -5.23 20.35
C LEU A 108 -7.78 -6.71 20.09
N ARG A 109 -7.08 -7.64 20.75
CA ARG A 109 -7.34 -9.09 20.63
C ARG A 109 -8.76 -9.43 21.06
N GLY A 110 -9.22 -8.92 22.21
CA GLY A 110 -10.59 -9.15 22.68
C GLY A 110 -11.66 -8.63 21.70
N PHE A 111 -11.41 -7.46 21.10
CA PHE A 111 -12.27 -6.92 20.05
C PHE A 111 -12.28 -7.82 18.81
N LEU A 112 -11.10 -8.22 18.33
CA LEU A 112 -10.94 -9.05 17.13
C LEU A 112 -11.52 -10.46 17.31
N THR A 113 -11.34 -11.10 18.46
CA THR A 113 -11.88 -12.45 18.75
C THR A 113 -13.40 -12.44 18.97
N SER A 114 -13.97 -11.33 19.45
CA SER A 114 -15.43 -11.17 19.56
C SER A 114 -16.14 -11.05 18.20
N TYR A 115 -15.39 -10.75 17.13
CA TYR A 115 -15.82 -10.90 15.76
C TYR A 115 -15.74 -12.39 15.40
N HIS A 116 -16.80 -13.16 15.65
CA HIS A 116 -16.94 -14.61 15.36
C HIS A 116 -16.80 -15.01 13.87
N THR A 117 -16.21 -14.17 13.03
CA THR A 117 -15.98 -14.41 11.60
C THR A 117 -14.53 -14.09 11.27
N ASP A 118 -13.61 -14.84 11.86
CA ASP A 118 -12.28 -15.02 11.27
C ASP A 118 -12.37 -15.97 10.08
N CYS A 119 -13.16 -15.59 9.06
CA CYS A 119 -13.41 -16.43 7.88
C CYS A 119 -12.12 -16.77 7.12
N ASP A 120 -11.06 -15.98 7.34
CA ASP A 120 -9.76 -16.10 6.66
C ASP A 120 -8.64 -16.63 7.59
N GLY A 121 -8.90 -16.94 8.86
CA GLY A 121 -7.86 -17.33 9.83
C GLY A 121 -6.80 -16.24 10.10
N LYS A 122 -7.06 -14.98 9.71
CA LYS A 122 -6.08 -13.88 9.81
C LYS A 122 -5.91 -13.40 11.24
N PHE A 123 -6.88 -13.66 12.11
CA PHE A 123 -6.88 -13.20 13.50
C PHE A 123 -6.52 -14.32 14.49
N SER A 124 -6.77 -15.58 14.14
CA SER A 124 -6.25 -16.76 14.85
C SER A 124 -4.72 -16.83 14.84
N ASN A 125 -4.06 -16.10 13.94
CA ASN A 125 -2.62 -16.13 13.72
C ASN A 125 -1.85 -14.95 14.37
N LEU A 126 -2.47 -14.16 15.26
CA LEU A 126 -1.73 -13.17 16.06
C LEU A 126 -1.09 -13.86 17.27
N GLU A 127 -0.01 -14.61 17.02
CA GLU A 127 0.66 -15.40 18.06
C GLU A 127 1.88 -14.67 18.62
N THR A 128 2.63 -14.00 17.75
CA THR A 128 3.92 -13.35 18.03
C THR A 128 3.88 -11.82 17.87
N TYR A 129 4.93 -11.13 18.32
CA TYR A 129 5.05 -9.68 18.08
C TYR A 129 5.31 -9.37 16.60
N ALA A 130 5.96 -10.28 15.87
CA ALA A 130 6.11 -10.19 14.42
C ALA A 130 4.74 -10.23 13.71
N ASP A 131 3.84 -11.11 14.15
CA ASP A 131 2.46 -11.16 13.64
C ASP A 131 1.71 -9.85 13.91
N LEU A 132 1.87 -9.29 15.12
CA LEU A 132 1.30 -7.98 15.46
C LEU A 132 1.86 -6.86 14.58
N ALA A 133 3.18 -6.83 14.34
CA ALA A 133 3.81 -5.85 13.47
C ALA A 133 3.26 -5.96 12.04
N ASN A 134 3.16 -7.18 11.49
CA ASN A 134 2.59 -7.44 10.18
C ASN A 134 1.11 -7.04 10.09
N PHE A 135 0.32 -7.34 11.13
CA PHE A 135 -1.06 -6.91 11.22
C PHE A 135 -1.19 -5.38 11.18
N LEU A 136 -0.45 -4.67 12.02
CA LEU A 136 -0.49 -3.21 12.06
C LEU A 136 0.01 -2.58 10.75
N LYS A 137 1.03 -3.19 10.11
CA LYS A 137 1.54 -2.79 8.79
C LYS A 137 0.47 -2.83 7.71
N SER A 138 -0.43 -3.80 7.76
CA SER A 138 -1.55 -3.90 6.81
C SER A 138 -2.63 -2.81 7.00
N ARG A 139 -2.73 -2.21 8.19
CA ARG A 139 -3.71 -1.15 8.56
C ARG A 139 -3.15 0.26 8.44
N ARG A 140 -1.90 0.37 8.03
CA ARG A 140 -1.11 1.60 8.02
C ARG A 140 -1.66 2.69 7.11
N HIS A 141 -2.30 2.30 6.00
CA HIS A 141 -3.02 3.22 5.12
C HIS A 141 -4.30 3.76 5.79
N HIS A 142 -5.03 2.89 6.50
CA HIS A 142 -6.25 3.24 7.23
C HIS A 142 -5.97 4.13 8.44
N LEU A 143 -4.82 3.96 9.12
CA LEU A 143 -4.37 4.90 10.15
C LEU A 143 -4.20 6.32 9.62
N ASN A 144 -3.57 6.48 8.45
CA ASN A 144 -3.47 7.80 7.81
C ASN A 144 -4.84 8.34 7.38
N THR A 145 -5.71 7.46 6.89
CA THR A 145 -7.09 7.82 6.54
C THR A 145 -7.85 8.36 7.75
N LEU A 146 -7.66 7.76 8.93
CA LEU A 146 -8.23 8.27 10.18
C LEU A 146 -7.70 9.67 10.53
N VAL A 147 -6.40 9.93 10.33
CA VAL A 147 -5.81 11.26 10.55
C VAL A 147 -6.48 12.30 9.65
N TYR A 148 -6.63 12.01 8.36
CA TYR A 148 -7.32 12.91 7.43
C TYR A 148 -8.78 13.15 7.82
N ALA A 149 -9.51 12.08 8.13
CA ALA A 149 -10.91 12.15 8.52
C ALA A 149 -11.10 12.97 9.81
N ILE A 150 -10.26 12.79 10.82
CA ILE A 150 -10.35 13.57 12.06
C ILE A 150 -9.99 15.03 11.81
N ALA A 151 -8.96 15.31 11.02
CA ALA A 151 -8.59 16.69 10.69
C ALA A 151 -9.75 17.43 9.99
N ASP A 152 -10.40 16.75 9.05
CA ASP A 152 -11.52 17.31 8.29
C ASP A 152 -12.82 17.41 9.12
N LEU A 153 -13.18 16.39 9.88
CA LEU A 153 -14.52 16.24 10.47
C LEU A 153 -14.63 16.66 11.94
N ALA A 154 -13.58 16.45 12.75
CA ALA A 154 -13.68 16.66 14.19
C ALA A 154 -13.82 18.16 14.52
N ARG A 155 -14.98 18.58 15.02
CA ARG A 155 -15.27 20.00 15.34
C ARG A 155 -15.95 20.16 16.70
N GLY A 156 -16.07 19.09 17.47
CA GLY A 156 -16.68 19.11 18.79
C GLY A 156 -15.70 19.34 19.92
N GLU A 157 -16.16 19.08 21.14
CA GLU A 157 -15.42 19.35 22.38
C GLU A 157 -15.05 18.07 23.14
N THR A 158 -15.42 16.89 22.63
CA THR A 158 -15.21 15.62 23.33
C THR A 158 -13.74 15.25 23.32
N LYS A 159 -13.12 15.27 24.50
CA LYS A 159 -11.74 14.81 24.69
C LYS A 159 -11.77 13.37 25.18
N LEU A 160 -11.15 12.48 24.43
CA LEU A 160 -11.02 11.08 24.80
C LEU A 160 -9.77 10.87 25.66
N SER A 161 -9.85 9.91 26.58
CA SER A 161 -8.65 9.35 27.19
C SER A 161 -7.83 8.60 26.12
N LEU A 162 -6.56 8.34 26.41
CA LEU A 162 -5.73 7.57 25.49
C LEU A 162 -6.29 6.15 25.25
N ASN A 163 -6.82 5.53 26.30
CA ASN A 163 -7.46 4.21 26.24
C ASN A 163 -8.69 4.22 25.31
N ASP A 164 -9.56 5.22 25.47
CA ASP A 164 -10.75 5.36 24.62
C ASP A 164 -10.36 5.66 23.17
N LEU A 165 -9.26 6.39 22.95
CA LEU A 165 -8.76 6.67 21.63
C LEU A 165 -8.16 5.43 20.95
N TYR A 166 -7.45 4.57 21.68
CA TYR A 166 -7.01 3.26 21.15
C TYR A 166 -8.22 2.43 20.71
N TYR A 167 -9.26 2.36 21.54
CA TYR A 167 -10.50 1.67 21.18
C TYR A 167 -11.17 2.28 19.94
N LEU A 168 -11.36 3.61 19.93
CA LEU A 168 -11.90 4.35 18.78
C LEU A 168 -11.10 4.04 17.51
N THR A 169 -9.78 4.11 17.58
CA THR A 169 -8.86 3.97 16.45
C THR A 169 -9.01 2.60 15.80
N PHE A 170 -8.81 1.53 16.57
CA PHE A 170 -8.87 0.18 16.03
C PHE A 170 -10.29 -0.26 15.65
N HIS A 171 -11.30 0.14 16.42
CA HIS A 171 -12.70 -0.12 16.05
C HIS A 171 -13.05 0.53 14.71
N THR A 172 -12.65 1.79 14.50
CA THR A 172 -12.95 2.53 13.26
C THR A 172 -12.18 1.93 12.08
N ILE A 173 -10.90 1.60 12.27
CA ILE A 173 -10.10 0.97 11.22
C ILE A 173 -10.70 -0.37 10.81
N GLU A 174 -10.97 -1.26 11.76
CA GLU A 174 -11.45 -2.60 11.41
C GLU A 174 -12.89 -2.60 10.89
N ARG A 175 -13.82 -1.91 11.57
CA ARG A 175 -15.24 -1.94 11.19
C ARG A 175 -15.56 -1.01 10.03
N SER A 176 -15.13 0.25 10.14
CA SER A 176 -15.51 1.26 9.17
C SER A 176 -14.64 1.18 7.93
N PHE A 177 -13.33 1.09 8.07
CA PHE A 177 -12.43 1.20 6.92
C PHE A 177 -12.15 -0.13 6.24
N VAL A 178 -11.67 -1.14 6.97
CA VAL A 178 -11.31 -2.44 6.39
C VAL A 178 -12.57 -3.21 5.98
N ALA A 179 -13.45 -3.52 6.93
CA ALA A 179 -14.65 -4.33 6.67
C ALA A 179 -15.74 -3.56 5.92
N GLY A 180 -15.94 -2.28 6.27
CA GLY A 180 -16.90 -1.39 5.62
C GLY A 180 -16.39 -0.90 4.27
N LEU A 181 -15.63 0.20 4.25
CA LEU A 181 -15.36 0.94 3.01
C LEU A 181 -14.49 0.16 2.02
N THR A 182 -13.26 -0.23 2.38
CA THR A 182 -12.31 -0.85 1.46
C THR A 182 -12.87 -2.16 0.89
N SER A 183 -13.44 -3.03 1.74
CA SER A 183 -14.05 -4.28 1.27
C SER A 183 -15.28 -4.04 0.40
N LEU A 184 -16.19 -3.15 0.77
CA LEU A 184 -17.39 -2.87 -0.04
C LEU A 184 -17.04 -2.20 -1.37
N HIS A 185 -16.07 -1.28 -1.42
CA HIS A 185 -15.59 -0.68 -2.66
C HIS A 185 -14.89 -1.69 -3.58
N GLN A 186 -14.15 -2.65 -3.01
CA GLN A 186 -13.63 -3.79 -3.78
C GLN A 186 -14.78 -4.61 -4.39
N LYS A 187 -15.82 -4.96 -3.61
CA LYS A 187 -16.99 -5.71 -4.11
C LYS A 187 -17.76 -4.94 -5.18
N LEU A 188 -17.95 -3.62 -5.02
CA LEU A 188 -18.55 -2.74 -6.03
C LEU A 188 -17.71 -2.72 -7.31
N THR A 189 -16.39 -2.73 -7.18
CA THR A 189 -15.46 -2.81 -8.30
C THR A 189 -15.59 -4.14 -9.02
N MET A 190 -15.61 -5.26 -8.29
CA MET A 190 -15.82 -6.59 -8.85
C MET A 190 -17.14 -6.66 -9.62
N LEU A 191 -18.25 -6.19 -9.03
CA LEU A 191 -19.56 -6.14 -9.67
C LEU A 191 -19.60 -5.27 -10.94
N ALA A 192 -18.84 -4.16 -10.95
CA ALA A 192 -18.79 -3.26 -12.09
C ALA A 192 -17.90 -3.76 -13.24
N VAL A 193 -16.89 -4.58 -12.92
CA VAL A 193 -16.00 -5.20 -13.91
C VAL A 193 -16.58 -6.50 -14.43
N PHE A 194 -17.16 -7.34 -13.57
CA PHE A 194 -17.67 -8.68 -13.85
C PHE A 194 -19.18 -8.75 -13.62
N PRO A 195 -20.01 -8.74 -14.69
CA PRO A 195 -21.47 -8.74 -14.55
C PRO A 195 -22.06 -9.98 -13.85
N ASP A 196 -21.34 -11.09 -13.87
CA ASP A 196 -21.69 -12.37 -13.25
C ASP A 196 -21.25 -12.47 -11.77
N TYR A 197 -20.57 -11.44 -11.25
CA TYR A 197 -20.13 -11.40 -9.86
C TYR A 197 -21.32 -11.48 -8.89
N ARG A 198 -21.12 -12.28 -7.84
CA ARG A 198 -22.12 -12.55 -6.81
C ARG A 198 -21.45 -12.72 -5.46
N CYS A 199 -22.14 -12.27 -4.41
CA CYS A 199 -21.72 -12.50 -3.04
C CYS A 199 -22.63 -13.52 -2.37
N GLN A 200 -22.05 -14.28 -1.44
CA GLN A 200 -22.79 -15.14 -0.55
C GLN A 200 -23.20 -14.34 0.69
N THR A 201 -24.43 -14.53 1.17
CA THR A 201 -24.85 -14.02 2.48
C THR A 201 -25.26 -15.17 3.40
N ASP A 202 -24.87 -15.04 4.66
CA ASP A 202 -25.20 -15.91 5.78
C ASP A 202 -26.07 -15.19 6.84
N GLY A 203 -26.53 -13.97 6.54
CA GLY A 203 -27.26 -13.11 7.47
C GLY A 203 -26.38 -12.24 8.38
N HIS A 204 -25.06 -12.45 8.40
CA HIS A 204 -24.09 -11.64 9.16
C HIS A 204 -23.23 -10.75 8.27
N GLY A 205 -23.14 -11.04 6.98
CA GLY A 205 -22.45 -10.18 6.02
C GLY A 205 -22.55 -10.64 4.57
N LEU A 206 -21.67 -10.05 3.75
CA LEU A 206 -21.43 -10.43 2.37
C LEU A 206 -20.03 -11.03 2.25
N LEU A 207 -19.98 -12.33 1.92
CA LEU A 207 -18.75 -13.06 1.65
C LEU A 207 -18.47 -13.03 0.15
N ASP A 208 -17.21 -12.70 -0.17
CA ASP A 208 -16.64 -12.78 -1.51
C ASP A 208 -15.72 -13.99 -1.58
N THR A 209 -16.05 -14.94 -2.45
CA THR A 209 -15.22 -16.13 -2.73
C THR A 209 -14.83 -16.19 -4.20
N ASP A 210 -14.94 -15.08 -4.94
CA ASP A 210 -14.65 -15.06 -6.36
C ASP A 210 -13.13 -15.13 -6.58
N PRO A 211 -12.62 -16.15 -7.30
CA PRO A 211 -11.18 -16.31 -7.52
C PRO A 211 -10.55 -15.17 -8.33
N ARG A 212 -11.37 -14.36 -9.03
CA ARG A 212 -10.94 -13.17 -9.78
C ARG A 212 -10.70 -11.96 -8.88
N SER A 213 -11.02 -12.05 -7.58
CA SER A 213 -10.73 -10.97 -6.63
C SER A 213 -9.22 -10.79 -6.51
N GLU A 214 -8.74 -9.59 -6.83
CA GLU A 214 -7.31 -9.27 -6.82
C GLU A 214 -6.92 -8.56 -5.52
N THR A 215 -5.98 -9.16 -4.77
CA THR A 215 -5.32 -8.48 -3.63
C THR A 215 -4.48 -7.35 -4.17
N LEU A 216 -4.79 -6.08 -3.99
CA LEU A 216 -4.05 -5.06 -4.74
C LEU A 216 -2.59 -4.85 -4.24
N LEU A 217 -2.35 -4.89 -2.94
CA LEU A 217 -1.02 -4.64 -2.35
C LEU A 217 -0.06 -5.84 -2.54
N ASP A 218 1.23 -5.62 -2.30
CA ASP A 218 2.22 -6.70 -2.15
C ASP A 218 2.19 -7.30 -0.73
N ASP A 219 3.07 -8.28 -0.47
CA ASP A 219 3.16 -8.98 0.81
C ASP A 219 3.65 -8.07 1.96
N GLN A 220 4.20 -6.90 1.63
CA GLN A 220 4.61 -5.87 2.58
C GLN A 220 3.53 -4.79 2.77
N TYR A 221 2.33 -5.00 2.19
CA TYR A 221 1.21 -4.08 2.18
C TYR A 221 1.52 -2.73 1.51
N LEU A 222 2.42 -2.75 0.52
CA LEU A 222 2.79 -1.59 -0.27
C LEU A 222 2.13 -1.67 -1.66
N ASP A 223 1.95 -0.51 -2.28
CA ASP A 223 1.59 -0.48 -3.69
C ASP A 223 2.78 -0.97 -4.53
N ALA A 224 2.47 -1.72 -5.58
CA ALA A 224 3.49 -2.11 -6.54
C ALA A 224 4.22 -0.87 -7.08
N GLU A 225 5.55 -0.94 -7.13
CA GLU A 225 6.37 0.08 -7.75
C GLU A 225 6.78 -0.37 -9.15
N ARG A 226 6.90 0.59 -10.10
CA ARG A 226 7.41 0.29 -11.44
C ARG A 226 8.87 -0.16 -11.39
N MET A 227 9.66 0.44 -10.51
CA MET A 227 11.05 0.10 -10.26
C MET A 227 11.38 0.53 -8.83
N ALA A 228 11.59 -0.45 -7.95
CA ALA A 228 11.99 -0.20 -6.58
C ALA A 228 13.41 0.38 -6.51
N ILE A 229 13.70 1.15 -5.45
CA ILE A 229 15.05 1.70 -5.23
C ILE A 229 16.11 0.59 -5.11
N THR A 230 15.73 -0.56 -4.53
CA THR A 230 16.57 -1.75 -4.39
C THR A 230 16.87 -2.45 -5.71
N ALA A 231 16.10 -2.16 -6.77
CA ALA A 231 16.33 -2.71 -8.10
C ALA A 231 17.29 -1.85 -8.96
N ILE A 232 17.80 -0.73 -8.42
CA ILE A 232 18.72 0.17 -9.12
C ILE A 232 20.15 -0.28 -8.86
N GLU A 233 20.79 -0.85 -9.88
CA GLU A 233 22.18 -1.34 -9.84
C GLU A 233 23.20 -0.27 -9.42
N SER A 234 22.90 1.00 -9.65
CA SER A 234 23.75 2.15 -9.35
C SER A 234 23.20 3.04 -8.24
N ALA A 235 22.33 2.52 -7.35
CA ALA A 235 21.89 3.26 -6.17
C ALA A 235 23.13 3.69 -5.39
N SER A 236 23.49 4.97 -5.50
CA SER A 236 24.69 5.48 -4.83
C SER A 236 24.44 5.38 -3.34
N ALA A 237 25.32 4.68 -2.63
CA ALA A 237 25.32 4.72 -1.18
C ALA A 237 25.57 6.17 -0.78
N VAL A 238 24.51 6.86 -0.37
CA VAL A 238 24.66 8.16 0.26
C VAL A 238 25.28 7.87 1.61
N GLU A 239 26.46 8.40 1.87
CA GLU A 239 27.01 8.34 3.23
C GLU A 239 26.21 9.31 4.11
N GLY A 240 25.77 8.82 5.27
CA GLY A 240 25.08 9.64 6.25
C GLY A 240 25.19 9.00 7.62
N THR A 241 25.50 9.83 8.62
CA THR A 241 25.52 9.42 10.01
C THR A 241 24.29 9.99 10.70
N TYR A 242 23.46 9.10 11.23
CA TYR A 242 22.34 9.43 12.11
C TYR A 242 22.23 8.34 13.18
N ASP A 243 21.64 8.68 14.32
CA ASP A 243 21.48 7.74 15.43
C ASP A 243 20.42 6.69 15.07
N ARG A 244 20.88 5.49 14.69
CA ARG A 244 20.00 4.36 14.31
C ARG A 244 19.13 3.84 15.46
N ARG A 245 19.45 4.21 16.69
CA ARG A 245 18.63 3.87 17.87
C ARG A 245 17.34 4.70 17.92
N LYS A 246 17.26 5.81 17.15
CA LYS A 246 16.03 6.58 16.96
C LYS A 246 15.34 6.11 15.70
N ILE A 247 14.28 5.34 15.86
CA ILE A 247 13.46 4.85 14.75
C ILE A 247 12.67 6.01 14.15
N THR A 248 12.92 6.34 12.88
CA THR A 248 12.32 7.46 12.16
C THR A 248 12.61 8.80 12.83
N SER A 249 13.72 9.42 12.44
CA SER A 249 14.14 10.75 12.93
C SER A 249 14.31 11.77 11.80
N VAL A 250 14.36 13.07 12.12
CA VAL A 250 14.62 14.13 11.13
C VAL A 250 15.91 13.88 10.33
N PRO A 251 17.07 13.56 10.96
CA PRO A 251 18.28 13.22 10.21
C PRO A 251 18.12 12.01 9.30
N GLU A 252 17.39 10.98 9.75
CA GLU A 252 17.09 9.80 8.94
C GLU A 252 16.20 10.16 7.74
N LEU A 253 15.13 10.93 7.92
CA LEU A 253 14.26 11.35 6.82
C LEU A 253 15.04 12.19 5.79
N ARG A 254 15.88 13.12 6.24
CA ARG A 254 16.76 13.91 5.37
C ARG A 254 17.64 13.00 4.52
N HIS A 255 18.25 12.00 5.15
CA HIS A 255 19.07 11.01 4.47
C HIS A 255 18.25 10.18 3.47
N GLN A 256 17.08 9.67 3.85
CA GLN A 256 16.22 8.88 2.97
C GLN A 256 15.77 9.67 1.73
N LEU A 257 15.36 10.93 1.89
CA LEU A 257 15.00 11.79 0.76
C LEU A 257 16.19 12.05 -0.17
N LEU A 258 17.40 12.24 0.37
CA LEU A 258 18.62 12.38 -0.42
C LEU A 258 18.97 11.08 -1.17
N THR A 259 18.81 9.93 -0.52
CA THR A 259 19.00 8.61 -1.13
C THR A 259 18.02 8.39 -2.29
N ILE A 260 16.76 8.80 -2.15
CA ILE A 260 15.80 8.78 -3.27
C ILE A 260 16.27 9.72 -4.39
N GLU A 261 16.60 10.98 -4.11
CA GLU A 261 17.05 11.92 -5.15
C GLU A 261 18.26 11.39 -5.94
N THR A 262 19.23 10.84 -5.22
CA THR A 262 20.51 10.37 -5.77
C THR A 262 20.35 9.07 -6.55
N SER A 263 19.59 8.10 -6.01
CA SER A 263 19.39 6.80 -6.67
C SER A 263 18.70 6.94 -8.03
N TYR A 264 17.88 7.98 -8.19
CA TYR A 264 17.16 8.25 -9.45
C TYR A 264 17.74 9.43 -10.24
N ALA A 265 18.96 9.88 -9.90
CA ALA A 265 19.68 10.91 -10.65
C ALA A 265 19.87 10.61 -12.15
N PRO A 266 20.07 9.35 -12.61
CA PRO A 266 20.14 9.05 -14.05
C PRO A 266 18.88 9.45 -14.85
N TYR A 267 17.74 9.60 -14.15
CA TYR A 267 16.47 10.02 -14.71
C TYR A 267 16.15 11.48 -14.45
N ASP A 268 17.12 12.28 -14.01
CA ASP A 268 16.98 13.72 -13.77
C ASP A 268 15.86 14.05 -12.76
N LEU A 269 15.70 13.21 -11.73
CA LEU A 269 14.62 13.35 -10.73
C LEU A 269 14.68 14.72 -10.01
N ALA A 270 15.89 15.19 -9.69
CA ALA A 270 16.10 16.47 -9.02
C ALA A 270 15.48 17.65 -9.81
N ARG A 271 15.79 17.76 -11.12
CA ARG A 271 15.30 18.85 -11.98
C ARG A 271 13.82 18.74 -12.31
N GLN A 272 13.23 17.57 -12.16
CA GLN A 272 11.79 17.37 -12.33
C GLN A 272 10.95 17.87 -11.13
N GLY A 273 11.59 18.40 -10.08
CA GLY A 273 10.92 19.02 -8.93
C GLY A 273 11.05 18.23 -7.62
N PHE A 274 11.82 17.14 -7.59
CA PHE A 274 12.08 16.42 -6.35
C PHE A 274 13.06 17.17 -5.44
N SER A 275 14.01 17.91 -6.01
CA SER A 275 14.92 18.75 -5.22
C SER A 275 14.16 19.86 -4.48
N ASP A 276 13.11 20.41 -5.11
CA ASP A 276 12.18 21.34 -4.47
C ASP A 276 11.44 20.67 -3.30
N LEU A 277 10.99 19.43 -3.46
CA LEU A 277 10.36 18.68 -2.37
C LEU A 277 11.32 18.49 -1.20
N ARG A 278 12.58 18.12 -1.46
CA ARG A 278 13.59 17.92 -0.41
C ARG A 278 13.88 19.21 0.34
N ARG A 279 14.00 20.35 -0.36
CA ARG A 279 14.19 21.66 0.28
C ARG A 279 12.97 22.07 1.09
N PHE A 280 11.77 21.86 0.56
CA PHE A 280 10.52 22.07 1.30
C PHE A 280 10.48 21.21 2.58
N ALA A 281 10.82 19.92 2.47
CA ALA A 281 10.85 18.98 3.59
C ALA A 281 11.84 19.45 4.67
N GLU A 282 13.02 19.94 4.29
CA GLU A 282 14.01 20.51 5.22
C GLU A 282 13.43 21.67 6.03
N GLU A 283 12.73 22.58 5.36
CA GLU A 283 12.15 23.76 6.00
C GLU A 283 11.01 23.42 6.97
N VAL A 284 10.15 22.46 6.61
CA VAL A 284 9.07 22.01 7.51
C VAL A 284 9.60 21.15 8.65
N MET A 285 10.66 20.36 8.43
CA MET A 285 11.30 19.55 9.47
C MET A 285 11.90 20.40 10.59
N ALA A 286 12.18 21.69 10.36
CA ALA A 286 12.56 22.63 11.43
C ALA A 286 11.45 22.82 12.49
N TYR A 287 10.20 22.44 12.19
CA TYR A 287 9.07 22.47 13.12
C TYR A 287 8.82 21.10 13.78
N ALA A 288 9.69 20.12 13.56
CA ALA A 288 9.55 18.80 14.16
C ALA A 288 9.67 18.88 15.69
N LYS A 289 8.69 18.32 16.39
CA LYS A 289 8.73 18.11 17.84
C LYS A 289 9.06 16.66 18.12
N ASP A 290 9.96 16.43 19.08
CA ASP A 290 10.42 15.09 19.48
C ASP A 290 10.97 14.27 18.29
N ASP A 291 11.65 14.96 17.38
CA ASP A 291 12.20 14.45 16.12
C ASP A 291 11.20 13.67 15.24
N TYR A 292 9.88 13.89 15.39
CA TYR A 292 8.87 13.08 14.68
C TYR A 292 7.62 13.85 14.24
N TYR A 293 7.01 14.63 15.15
CA TYR A 293 5.70 15.25 14.88
C TYR A 293 5.82 16.61 14.24
N LEU A 294 4.98 16.90 13.25
CA LEU A 294 4.88 18.22 12.63
C LEU A 294 3.52 18.83 12.93
N ARG A 295 3.57 20.02 13.54
CA ARG A 295 2.40 20.87 13.82
C ARG A 295 2.80 22.30 13.49
N ILE A 296 2.41 22.75 12.31
CA ILE A 296 2.91 24.00 11.73
C ILE A 296 1.74 25.00 11.64
N PRO A 297 1.86 26.18 12.27
CA PRO A 297 0.88 27.26 12.09
C PRO A 297 0.68 27.62 10.62
N ASP A 298 -0.54 28.00 10.25
CA ASP A 298 -0.96 28.28 8.87
C ASP A 298 -0.11 29.37 8.19
N ASP A 299 0.19 30.46 8.91
CA ASP A 299 1.05 31.54 8.44
C ASP A 299 2.47 31.06 8.12
N ALA A 300 3.08 30.28 9.03
CA ALA A 300 4.40 29.70 8.85
C ALA A 300 4.43 28.70 7.68
N PHE A 301 3.43 27.82 7.59
CA PHE A 301 3.32 26.83 6.53
C PHE A 301 3.18 27.49 5.16
N ASN A 302 2.28 28.46 5.02
CA ASN A 302 2.06 29.18 3.76
C ASN A 302 3.26 30.02 3.36
N ALA A 303 3.98 30.61 4.33
CA ALA A 303 5.22 31.32 4.08
C ALA A 303 6.32 30.40 3.51
N ILE A 304 6.34 29.12 3.89
CA ILE A 304 7.20 28.11 3.24
C ILE A 304 6.66 27.76 1.86
N LEU A 305 5.38 27.42 1.77
CA LEU A 305 4.75 26.90 0.56
C LEU A 305 4.83 27.87 -0.64
N VAL A 306 4.76 29.18 -0.41
CA VAL A 306 4.83 30.19 -1.48
C VAL A 306 6.15 30.16 -2.25
N ARG A 307 7.25 29.72 -1.63
CA ARG A 307 8.55 29.51 -2.29
C ARG A 307 8.50 28.39 -3.34
N TYR A 308 7.52 27.49 -3.23
CA TYR A 308 7.35 26.29 -4.04
C TYR A 308 6.08 26.30 -4.89
N LYS A 309 5.51 27.48 -5.17
CA LYS A 309 4.22 27.66 -5.89
C LYS A 309 4.14 27.04 -7.30
N HIS A 310 5.28 26.66 -7.88
CA HIS A 310 5.37 26.03 -9.19
C HIS A 310 5.76 24.55 -9.12
N ALA A 311 5.93 24.01 -7.90
CA ALA A 311 6.34 22.65 -7.71
C ALA A 311 5.21 21.68 -8.14
N PRO A 312 5.52 20.63 -8.92
CA PRO A 312 4.51 19.74 -9.52
C PRO A 312 3.74 18.91 -8.48
N TRP A 313 4.26 18.79 -7.27
CA TRP A 313 3.67 18.04 -6.16
C TRP A 313 2.77 18.89 -5.26
N GLN A 314 2.81 20.22 -5.37
CA GLN A 314 2.14 21.14 -4.43
C GLN A 314 0.65 20.86 -4.24
N ARG A 315 -0.07 20.57 -5.33
CA ARG A 315 -1.52 20.29 -5.31
C ARG A 315 -1.92 19.02 -4.55
N ARG A 316 -0.95 18.15 -4.24
CA ARG A 316 -1.17 16.89 -3.52
C ARG A 316 -0.59 16.92 -2.11
N LEU A 317 0.06 18.02 -1.73
CA LEU A 317 0.77 18.14 -0.47
C LEU A 317 -0.18 18.06 0.74
N VAL A 318 -1.30 18.78 0.65
CA VAL A 318 -2.31 18.88 1.70
C VAL A 318 -3.52 18.06 1.30
N TYR A 319 -4.01 17.25 2.23
CA TYR A 319 -5.24 16.49 2.08
C TYR A 319 -6.40 17.43 1.72
N SER A 320 -7.19 17.03 0.73
CA SER A 320 -8.38 17.76 0.30
C SER A 320 -9.55 16.78 0.29
N PRO A 321 -10.63 17.05 1.04
CA PRO A 321 -11.79 16.18 1.06
C PRO A 321 -12.42 16.08 -0.33
N VAL A 322 -12.94 14.90 -0.66
CA VAL A 322 -13.69 14.66 -1.90
C VAL A 322 -15.17 14.72 -1.56
N ALA A 323 -15.93 15.52 -2.32
CA ALA A 323 -17.37 15.68 -2.08
C ALA A 323 -18.09 14.32 -2.13
N GLY A 324 -18.87 14.01 -1.09
CA GLY A 324 -19.58 12.74 -0.93
C GLY A 324 -18.69 11.55 -0.52
N GLN A 325 -17.38 11.75 -0.31
CA GLN A 325 -16.43 10.72 0.09
C GLN A 325 -15.54 11.22 1.24
N PRO A 326 -16.12 11.53 2.42
CA PRO A 326 -15.40 12.15 3.55
C PRO A 326 -14.36 11.24 4.21
N LEU A 327 -14.38 9.93 3.90
CA LEU A 327 -13.52 8.91 4.51
C LEU A 327 -12.56 8.26 3.50
N HIS A 328 -12.35 8.89 2.33
CA HIS A 328 -11.47 8.34 1.31
C HIS A 328 -9.99 8.36 1.74
N GLY A 329 -9.26 7.32 1.34
CA GLY A 329 -7.82 7.22 1.57
C GLY A 329 -7.01 8.24 0.77
N SER A 330 -5.87 8.67 1.32
CA SER A 330 -4.96 9.61 0.64
C SER A 330 -3.50 9.37 1.00
N TYR A 331 -2.60 10.01 0.25
CA TYR A 331 -1.15 10.01 0.47
C TYR A 331 -0.59 11.42 0.61
N ALA A 332 -1.44 12.39 0.98
CA ALA A 332 -1.00 13.74 1.27
C ALA A 332 0.02 13.75 2.42
N ALA A 333 1.00 14.66 2.37
CA ALA A 333 1.93 14.81 3.47
C ALA A 333 1.27 15.45 4.68
N PHE A 334 0.35 16.39 4.48
CA PHE A 334 -0.27 17.18 5.54
C PHE A 334 -1.79 17.05 5.53
N SER A 335 -2.37 17.24 6.70
CA SER A 335 -3.79 17.53 6.89
C SER A 335 -3.92 18.88 7.61
N GLN A 336 -4.98 19.64 7.32
CA GLN A 336 -5.22 20.91 7.99
C GLN A 336 -6.38 20.76 8.96
N HIS A 337 -6.21 21.27 10.19
CA HIS A 337 -7.28 21.39 11.16
C HIS A 337 -7.19 22.75 11.85
N GLY A 338 -8.22 23.58 11.66
CA GLY A 338 -8.16 25.00 12.03
C GLY A 338 -6.99 25.70 11.32
N ASN A 339 -6.20 26.45 12.09
CA ASN A 339 -5.03 27.20 11.59
C ASN A 339 -3.71 26.44 11.77
N VAL A 340 -3.74 25.10 11.80
CA VAL A 340 -2.56 24.26 12.00
C VAL A 340 -2.55 23.12 10.97
N PHE A 341 -1.38 22.91 10.36
CA PHE A 341 -1.07 21.76 9.54
C PHE A 341 -0.44 20.65 10.37
N TYR A 342 -1.00 19.44 10.28
CA TYR A 342 -0.57 18.25 10.98
C TYR A 342 0.07 17.26 10.00
N SER A 343 1.23 16.74 10.37
CA SER A 343 1.95 15.67 9.68
C SER A 343 2.85 14.92 10.66
N ASP A 344 3.44 13.84 10.20
CA ASP A 344 4.62 13.21 10.80
C ASP A 344 5.65 12.88 9.72
N LEU A 345 6.84 12.43 10.14
CA LEU A 345 7.93 12.11 9.20
C LEU A 345 7.57 10.95 8.25
N MET A 346 6.75 9.99 8.67
CA MET A 346 6.36 8.87 7.82
C MET A 346 5.38 9.30 6.73
N MET A 347 4.46 10.22 7.03
CA MET A 347 3.59 10.84 6.01
C MET A 347 4.42 11.60 4.96
N LEU A 348 5.42 12.37 5.40
CA LEU A 348 6.35 13.05 4.49
C LEU A 348 7.16 12.07 3.63
N LEU A 349 7.71 11.01 4.22
CA LEU A 349 8.48 10.00 3.49
C LEU A 349 7.63 9.34 2.38
N ARG A 350 6.42 8.91 2.74
CA ARG A 350 5.49 8.30 1.78
C ARG A 350 5.09 9.26 0.68
N PHE A 351 4.85 10.51 1.03
CA PHE A 351 4.61 11.56 0.04
C PHE A 351 5.82 11.71 -0.90
N GLY A 352 7.05 11.67 -0.37
CA GLY A 352 8.29 11.60 -1.13
C GLY A 352 8.29 10.47 -2.17
N TYR A 353 8.03 9.24 -1.76
CA TYR A 353 7.92 8.09 -2.66
C TYR A 353 6.84 8.29 -3.75
N ARG A 354 5.68 8.83 -3.38
CA ARG A 354 4.61 9.14 -4.35
C ARG A 354 4.99 10.22 -5.35
N VAL A 355 5.66 11.28 -4.90
CA VAL A 355 6.15 12.34 -5.78
C VAL A 355 7.22 11.79 -6.73
N ARG A 356 8.16 10.99 -6.22
CA ARG A 356 9.15 10.27 -7.04
C ARG A 356 8.46 9.52 -8.18
N ASP A 357 7.48 8.67 -7.86
CA ASP A 357 6.78 7.87 -8.87
C ASP A 357 6.08 8.76 -9.90
N HIS A 358 5.36 9.79 -9.43
CA HIS A 358 4.64 10.69 -10.31
C HIS A 358 5.55 11.41 -11.32
N LEU A 359 6.72 11.87 -10.86
CA LEU A 359 7.69 12.53 -11.72
C LEU A 359 8.29 11.55 -12.73
N LEU A 360 8.71 10.38 -12.26
CA LEU A 360 9.37 9.38 -13.09
C LEU A 360 8.44 8.70 -14.12
N GLU A 361 7.14 8.58 -13.84
CA GLU A 361 6.16 8.07 -14.81
C GLU A 361 6.14 8.87 -16.11
N ARG A 362 6.59 10.14 -16.12
CA ARG A 362 6.69 10.96 -17.33
C ARG A 362 8.02 10.81 -18.06
N ASN A 363 9.02 10.17 -17.44
CA ASN A 363 10.35 10.03 -17.99
C ASN A 363 10.48 8.79 -18.86
N ARG A 364 10.74 8.98 -20.16
CA ARG A 364 10.81 7.87 -21.11
C ARG A 364 11.98 6.89 -20.84
N ARG A 365 13.14 7.40 -20.39
CA ARG A 365 14.30 6.55 -20.08
C ARG A 365 14.02 5.66 -18.87
N TYR A 366 13.36 6.21 -17.85
CA TYR A 366 12.89 5.46 -16.70
C TYR A 366 11.90 4.35 -17.10
N GLN A 367 10.88 4.68 -17.91
CA GLN A 367 9.93 3.69 -18.41
C GLN A 367 10.63 2.54 -19.15
N ILE A 368 11.63 2.84 -19.98
CA ILE A 368 12.38 1.82 -20.74
C ILE A 368 13.20 0.93 -19.79
N LYS A 369 14.03 1.50 -18.90
CA LYS A 369 14.87 0.70 -17.98
C LYS A 369 14.04 -0.14 -17.02
N SER A 370 12.91 0.40 -16.53
CA SER A 370 11.99 -0.38 -15.70
C SER A 370 11.33 -1.55 -16.45
N GLY A 371 11.13 -1.43 -17.77
CA GLY A 371 10.68 -2.54 -18.61
C GLY A 371 11.68 -3.68 -18.63
N PHE A 372 12.96 -3.36 -18.87
CA PHE A 372 14.04 -4.36 -18.83
C PHE A 372 14.19 -5.03 -17.46
N ILE A 373 14.13 -4.26 -16.36
CA ILE A 373 14.20 -4.84 -15.01
C ILE A 373 13.02 -5.77 -14.73
N PHE A 374 11.84 -5.44 -15.25
CA PHE A 374 10.68 -6.31 -15.11
C PHE A 374 10.84 -7.61 -15.89
N GLU A 375 11.33 -7.55 -17.14
CA GLU A 375 11.68 -8.73 -17.93
C GLU A 375 12.71 -9.62 -17.22
N ASP A 376 13.76 -9.02 -16.66
CA ASP A 376 14.80 -9.75 -15.94
C ASP A 376 14.29 -10.37 -14.63
N SER A 377 13.32 -9.74 -13.98
CA SER A 377 12.66 -10.32 -12.80
C SER A 377 11.85 -11.56 -13.18
N LEU A 378 11.09 -11.50 -14.29
CA LEU A 378 10.38 -12.67 -14.80
C LEU A 378 11.35 -13.81 -15.17
N LYS A 379 12.45 -13.51 -15.85
CA LYS A 379 13.48 -14.52 -16.20
C LYS A 379 14.09 -15.20 -14.97
N ARG A 380 14.22 -14.49 -13.85
CA ARG A 380 14.74 -15.05 -12.58
C ARG A 380 13.73 -15.96 -11.88
N GLU A 381 12.43 -15.67 -11.99
CA GLU A 381 11.39 -16.48 -11.33
C GLU A 381 11.03 -17.75 -12.09
N LEU A 382 11.03 -17.71 -13.43
CA LEU A 382 10.62 -18.84 -14.28
C LEU A 382 11.37 -20.17 -14.00
N PRO A 383 12.70 -20.21 -13.77
CA PRO A 383 13.41 -21.43 -13.42
C PRO A 383 12.89 -22.14 -12.17
N ALA A 384 12.49 -21.39 -11.14
CA ALA A 384 11.91 -21.95 -9.92
C ALA A 384 10.54 -22.63 -10.17
N LEU A 385 9.90 -22.32 -11.30
CA LEU A 385 8.65 -22.92 -11.76
C LEU A 385 8.86 -24.03 -12.81
N GLY A 386 10.10 -24.48 -12.99
CA GLY A 386 10.48 -25.57 -13.88
C GLY A 386 10.59 -25.18 -15.36
N PHE A 387 10.70 -23.89 -15.66
CA PHE A 387 10.92 -23.41 -17.03
C PHE A 387 12.41 -23.25 -17.35
N GLU A 388 12.77 -23.57 -18.59
CA GLU A 388 14.06 -23.24 -19.18
C GLU A 388 13.92 -21.94 -19.98
N VAL A 389 14.52 -20.84 -19.51
CA VAL A 389 14.48 -19.56 -20.24
C VAL A 389 15.37 -19.65 -21.48
N MET A 390 14.83 -19.30 -22.64
CA MET A 390 15.52 -19.37 -23.93
C MET A 390 16.16 -18.03 -24.27
N ASP A 391 17.34 -18.06 -24.91
CA ASP A 391 18.01 -16.85 -25.43
C ASP A 391 17.39 -16.39 -26.77
N ILE A 392 16.10 -16.05 -26.73
CA ILE A 392 15.34 -15.55 -27.88
C ILE A 392 14.86 -14.15 -27.57
N LYS A 393 15.58 -13.15 -28.08
CA LYS A 393 15.20 -11.74 -28.00
C LYS A 393 14.53 -11.22 -29.28
N ARG A 394 14.91 -11.77 -30.43
CA ARG A 394 14.44 -11.30 -31.74
C ARG A 394 14.50 -12.38 -32.81
N ILE A 395 13.42 -12.54 -33.57
CA ILE A 395 13.33 -13.39 -34.77
C ILE A 395 12.75 -12.53 -35.89
N ASP A 396 13.38 -12.49 -37.07
CA ASP A 396 12.91 -11.71 -38.23
C ASP A 396 12.51 -10.26 -37.90
N ARG A 397 13.37 -9.59 -37.13
CA ARG A 397 13.16 -8.19 -36.65
C ARG A 397 11.96 -8.02 -35.71
N LYS A 398 11.29 -9.09 -35.27
CA LYS A 398 10.24 -9.07 -34.25
C LYS A 398 10.83 -9.39 -32.89
N GLU A 399 10.55 -8.52 -31.93
CA GLU A 399 11.00 -8.68 -30.55
C GLU A 399 10.03 -9.54 -29.75
N PHE A 400 10.61 -10.33 -28.85
CA PHE A 400 9.95 -11.15 -27.83
C PHE A 400 10.59 -10.79 -26.48
N ASP A 401 9.77 -10.57 -25.46
CA ASP A 401 10.28 -10.10 -24.15
C ASP A 401 10.95 -11.27 -23.39
N VAL A 402 10.19 -12.33 -23.11
CA VAL A 402 10.70 -13.55 -22.45
C VAL A 402 10.10 -14.78 -23.10
N VAL A 403 10.96 -15.66 -23.61
CA VAL A 403 10.58 -16.97 -24.16
C VAL A 403 11.16 -18.04 -23.25
N ALA A 404 10.36 -19.03 -22.88
CA ALA A 404 10.80 -20.15 -22.07
C ALA A 404 10.21 -21.47 -22.55
N LYS A 405 10.80 -22.58 -22.15
CA LYS A 405 10.37 -23.93 -22.51
C LYS A 405 10.03 -24.71 -21.25
N ARG A 406 8.95 -25.49 -21.28
CA ARG A 406 8.61 -26.44 -20.22
C ARG A 406 7.81 -27.60 -20.79
N ALA A 407 8.21 -28.83 -20.45
CA ALA A 407 7.54 -30.07 -20.88
C ALA A 407 7.29 -30.13 -22.41
N GLY A 408 8.28 -29.74 -23.22
CA GLY A 408 8.19 -29.78 -24.68
C GLY A 408 7.39 -28.65 -25.35
N ALA A 409 6.71 -27.81 -24.57
CA ALA A 409 6.02 -26.62 -25.07
C ALA A 409 6.85 -25.35 -24.86
N VAL A 410 6.69 -24.39 -25.78
CA VAL A 410 7.26 -23.04 -25.67
C VAL A 410 6.21 -22.09 -25.09
N TYR A 411 6.66 -21.19 -24.23
CA TYR A 411 5.86 -20.19 -23.55
C TYR A 411 6.45 -18.82 -23.90
N ASN A 412 5.64 -17.97 -24.53
CA ASN A 412 5.97 -16.60 -24.86
C ASN A 412 5.28 -15.67 -23.88
N PHE A 413 6.06 -14.97 -23.06
CA PHE A 413 5.58 -14.02 -22.08
C PHE A 413 5.87 -12.60 -22.55
N GLN A 414 4.82 -11.80 -22.70
CA GLN A 414 4.92 -10.37 -22.93
C GLN A 414 4.79 -9.62 -21.61
N CYS A 415 5.78 -8.82 -21.27
CA CYS A 415 5.81 -8.00 -20.05
C CYS A 415 5.10 -6.66 -20.27
N LYS A 416 4.17 -6.27 -19.39
CA LYS A 416 3.47 -4.98 -19.44
C LYS A 416 3.38 -4.27 -18.07
N ASN A 417 3.91 -3.05 -18.01
CA ASN A 417 3.90 -2.19 -16.83
C ASN A 417 2.88 -1.05 -16.97
N ALA A 418 1.59 -1.35 -16.78
CA ALA A 418 0.51 -0.37 -16.84
C ALA A 418 -0.12 -0.14 -15.46
N LEU A 419 0.15 1.01 -14.86
CA LEU A 419 -0.38 1.38 -13.55
C LEU A 419 -1.89 1.64 -13.62
N LEU A 420 -2.62 1.07 -12.66
CA LEU A 420 -4.04 1.34 -12.40
C LEU A 420 -4.15 2.12 -11.08
N ASP A 421 -4.77 3.30 -11.12
CA ASP A 421 -4.96 4.15 -9.94
C ASP A 421 -6.11 3.63 -9.09
N ARG A 422 -5.78 3.08 -7.92
CA ARG A 422 -6.71 2.39 -7.01
C ARG A 422 -7.56 3.33 -6.19
N ASN A 423 -7.10 4.56 -5.94
CA ASN A 423 -7.88 5.56 -5.21
C ASN A 423 -9.20 5.87 -5.94
N LEU A 424 -9.26 5.62 -7.25
CA LEU A 424 -10.48 5.76 -8.04
C LEU A 424 -11.55 4.72 -7.69
N MET A 425 -11.22 3.60 -7.04
CA MET A 425 -12.24 2.63 -6.58
C MET A 425 -13.19 3.25 -5.56
N GLU A 426 -12.66 4.09 -4.68
CA GLU A 426 -13.42 4.81 -3.66
C GLU A 426 -13.96 6.14 -4.22
N THR A 427 -13.11 6.89 -4.95
CA THR A 427 -13.44 8.28 -5.34
C THR A 427 -14.15 8.43 -6.68
N ASN A 428 -13.96 7.51 -7.64
CA ASN A 428 -14.56 7.57 -8.98
C ASN A 428 -14.59 6.20 -9.68
N LEU A 429 -15.48 5.33 -9.21
CA LEU A 429 -15.57 3.94 -9.68
C LEU A 429 -15.76 3.84 -11.21
N ARG A 430 -16.54 4.76 -11.81
CA ARG A 430 -16.76 4.78 -13.27
C ARG A 430 -15.44 5.00 -14.02
N GLN A 431 -14.62 5.93 -13.56
CA GLN A 431 -13.30 6.19 -14.15
C GLN A 431 -12.35 5.01 -13.95
N PHE A 432 -12.36 4.39 -12.76
CA PHE A 432 -11.59 3.17 -12.48
C PHE A 432 -11.91 2.06 -13.48
N VAL A 433 -13.19 1.70 -13.62
CA VAL A 433 -13.66 0.62 -14.51
C VAL A 433 -13.29 0.90 -15.96
N ARG A 434 -13.46 2.15 -16.42
CA ARG A 434 -13.04 2.56 -17.77
C ARG A 434 -11.54 2.38 -17.98
N ASN A 435 -10.72 2.78 -17.01
CA ASN A 435 -9.27 2.64 -17.07
C ASN A 435 -8.85 1.17 -17.08
N ASN A 436 -9.45 0.33 -16.22
CA ASN A 436 -9.21 -1.11 -16.18
C ASN A 436 -9.53 -1.75 -17.54
N ARG A 437 -10.73 -1.51 -18.11
CA ARG A 437 -11.12 -2.03 -19.43
C ARG A 437 -10.16 -1.62 -20.54
N ARG A 438 -9.66 -0.38 -20.51
CA ARG A 438 -8.65 0.11 -21.47
C ARG A 438 -7.33 -0.67 -21.35
N ILE A 439 -6.85 -0.90 -20.13
CA ILE A 439 -5.61 -1.65 -19.89
C ILE A 439 -5.78 -3.13 -20.31
N VAL A 440 -6.89 -3.76 -19.93
CA VAL A 440 -7.20 -5.15 -20.35
C VAL A 440 -7.27 -5.26 -21.87
N SER A 441 -7.94 -4.32 -22.56
CA SER A 441 -7.97 -4.29 -24.03
C SER A 441 -6.57 -4.15 -24.64
N TYR A 442 -5.71 -3.31 -24.04
CA TYR A 442 -4.32 -3.17 -24.45
C TYR A 442 -3.52 -4.48 -24.28
N PHE A 443 -3.74 -5.22 -23.20
CA PHE A 443 -3.11 -6.53 -22.98
C PHE A 443 -3.63 -7.60 -23.93
N LYS A 444 -4.95 -7.68 -24.16
CA LYS A 444 -5.56 -8.61 -25.13
C LYS A 444 -5.03 -8.36 -26.56
N LYS A 445 -4.83 -7.09 -26.96
CA LYS A 445 -4.18 -6.75 -28.24
C LYS A 445 -2.73 -7.22 -28.31
N ALA A 446 -2.01 -7.23 -27.19
CA ALA A 446 -0.66 -7.79 -27.15
C ALA A 446 -0.68 -9.31 -27.34
N LEU A 447 -1.62 -10.03 -26.71
CA LEU A 447 -1.80 -11.47 -26.93
C LEU A 447 -2.06 -11.80 -28.41
N VAL A 448 -3.03 -11.14 -29.05
CA VAL A 448 -3.34 -11.35 -30.48
C VAL A 448 -2.12 -11.10 -31.37
N LYS A 449 -1.32 -10.09 -31.03
CA LYS A 449 -0.07 -9.78 -31.74
C LYS A 449 0.97 -10.90 -31.59
N GLU A 450 1.08 -11.51 -30.41
CA GLU A 450 2.01 -12.60 -30.16
C GLU A 450 1.55 -13.92 -30.78
N GLU A 451 0.25 -14.20 -30.78
CA GLU A 451 -0.35 -15.32 -31.53
C GLU A 451 -0.06 -15.20 -33.03
N GLY A 452 -0.19 -13.99 -33.60
CA GLY A 452 0.19 -13.72 -34.99
C GLY A 452 1.68 -13.89 -35.32
N ARG A 453 2.52 -14.15 -34.30
CA ARG A 453 3.97 -14.40 -34.42
C ARG A 453 4.35 -15.84 -34.07
N GLU A 454 3.38 -16.70 -33.78
CA GLU A 454 3.60 -18.06 -33.27
C GLU A 454 4.51 -18.89 -34.18
N GLU A 455 4.30 -18.83 -35.50
CA GLU A 455 5.10 -19.58 -36.47
C GLU A 455 6.60 -19.22 -36.46
N LEU A 456 6.94 -17.98 -36.06
CA LEU A 456 8.35 -17.60 -35.88
C LEU A 456 8.99 -18.38 -34.73
N LEU A 457 8.26 -18.57 -33.64
CA LEU A 457 8.73 -19.35 -32.49
C LEU A 457 8.76 -20.83 -32.81
N ARG A 458 7.75 -21.38 -33.50
CA ARG A 458 7.76 -22.78 -33.94
C ARG A 458 8.94 -23.07 -34.87
N GLY A 459 9.16 -22.21 -35.86
CA GLY A 459 10.29 -22.33 -36.78
C GLY A 459 11.66 -22.24 -36.08
N ALA A 460 11.82 -21.33 -35.12
CA ALA A 460 13.08 -21.14 -34.41
C ALA A 460 13.37 -22.22 -33.35
N THR A 461 12.34 -22.84 -32.76
CA THR A 461 12.49 -23.75 -31.62
C THR A 461 12.16 -25.21 -31.92
N GLY A 462 11.51 -25.49 -33.07
CA GLY A 462 10.97 -26.80 -33.40
C GLY A 462 9.78 -27.24 -32.53
N ALA A 463 9.23 -26.35 -31.69
CA ALA A 463 8.12 -26.69 -30.80
C ALA A 463 6.81 -26.87 -31.57
N GLN A 464 6.04 -27.91 -31.21
CA GLN A 464 4.70 -28.12 -31.76
C GLN A 464 3.63 -27.28 -31.04
N THR A 465 3.91 -26.86 -29.82
CA THR A 465 2.97 -26.08 -28.98
C THR A 465 3.66 -24.82 -28.49
N VAL A 466 3.02 -23.69 -28.75
CA VAL A 466 3.39 -22.38 -28.20
C VAL A 466 2.21 -21.86 -27.39
N LYS A 467 2.48 -21.33 -26.19
CA LYS A 467 1.47 -20.68 -25.35
C LYS A 467 1.86 -19.22 -25.12
N HIS A 468 0.88 -18.33 -25.21
CA HIS A 468 1.09 -16.90 -25.12
C HIS A 468 0.48 -16.32 -23.84
N PHE A 469 1.26 -15.51 -23.13
CA PHE A 469 0.87 -14.89 -21.88
C PHE A 469 1.27 -13.41 -21.87
N VAL A 470 0.51 -12.59 -21.16
CA VAL A 470 0.93 -11.26 -20.75
C VAL A 470 1.17 -11.30 -19.25
N VAL A 471 2.38 -10.94 -18.83
CA VAL A 471 2.71 -10.78 -17.41
C VAL A 471 2.68 -9.29 -17.07
N SER A 472 1.97 -8.91 -16.01
CA SER A 472 1.88 -7.52 -15.57
C SER A 472 2.43 -7.29 -14.18
N GLN A 473 3.26 -6.26 -14.04
CA GLN A 473 3.76 -5.80 -12.74
C GLN A 473 2.62 -5.25 -11.87
N PHE A 474 1.62 -4.63 -12.50
CA PHE A 474 0.48 -4.03 -11.80
C PHE A 474 -0.77 -4.88 -12.02
N PRO A 475 -1.46 -5.30 -10.94
CA PRO A 475 -2.68 -6.08 -11.05
C PRO A 475 -3.78 -5.37 -11.83
N VAL A 476 -4.52 -6.13 -12.62
CA VAL A 476 -5.71 -5.69 -13.35
C VAL A 476 -6.84 -6.67 -13.13
N PHE A 477 -8.08 -6.19 -13.18
CA PHE A 477 -9.26 -7.03 -13.01
C PHE A 477 -9.66 -7.60 -14.37
N THR A 478 -9.40 -8.88 -14.60
CA THR A 478 -9.64 -9.58 -15.87
C THR A 478 -10.03 -11.03 -15.63
N ASP A 479 -10.79 -11.59 -16.57
CA ASP A 479 -11.17 -13.00 -16.65
C ASP A 479 -10.27 -13.81 -17.60
N ASP A 480 -9.43 -13.15 -18.38
CA ASP A 480 -8.47 -13.81 -19.27
C ASP A 480 -7.27 -14.35 -18.47
N GLU A 481 -7.25 -15.66 -18.23
CA GLU A 481 -6.22 -16.39 -17.48
C GLU A 481 -4.80 -16.26 -18.08
N ARG A 482 -4.69 -15.80 -19.33
CA ARG A 482 -3.40 -15.55 -19.98
C ARG A 482 -2.79 -14.21 -19.57
N ILE A 483 -3.52 -13.37 -18.85
CA ILE A 483 -3.04 -12.12 -18.27
C ILE A 483 -2.74 -12.37 -16.79
N ILE A 484 -1.46 -12.50 -16.46
CA ILE A 484 -1.01 -12.95 -15.15
C ILE A 484 -0.32 -11.79 -14.41
N PRO A 485 -0.81 -11.36 -13.23
CA PRO A 485 -0.04 -10.48 -12.37
C PRO A 485 1.25 -11.18 -11.91
N MET A 486 2.38 -10.49 -11.92
CA MET A 486 3.71 -11.05 -11.60
C MET A 486 3.71 -11.87 -10.30
N ARG A 487 3.15 -11.32 -9.22
CA ARG A 487 3.04 -12.02 -7.92
C ARG A 487 2.23 -13.34 -7.95
N LYS A 488 1.34 -13.52 -8.92
CA LYS A 488 0.50 -14.72 -9.08
C LYS A 488 1.12 -15.70 -10.08
N LEU A 489 2.32 -15.41 -10.61
CA LEU A 489 2.99 -16.24 -11.61
C LEU A 489 3.11 -17.70 -11.15
N GLY A 490 3.55 -17.92 -9.91
CA GLY A 490 3.66 -19.26 -9.33
C GLY A 490 2.33 -19.98 -9.18
N GLN A 491 1.25 -19.28 -8.84
CA GLN A 491 -0.09 -19.88 -8.72
C GLN A 491 -0.69 -20.19 -10.10
N ALA A 492 -0.50 -19.30 -11.07
CA ALA A 492 -1.12 -19.41 -12.39
C ALA A 492 -0.41 -20.41 -13.32
N LEU A 493 0.88 -20.67 -13.09
CA LEU A 493 1.69 -21.53 -13.97
C LEU A 493 2.13 -22.85 -13.32
N ARG A 494 1.80 -23.13 -12.06
CA ARG A 494 1.94 -24.49 -11.50
C ARG A 494 0.91 -25.40 -12.16
#